data_AF-A0A382KC54-F1
#
_entry.id   AF-A0A382KC54-F1
#
_cell.length_a   1.000
_cell.length_b   1.000
_cell.length_c   1.000
_cell.angle_alpha   90.00
_cell.angle_beta   90.00
_cell.angle_gamma   90.00
#
_symmetry.space_group_name_H-M   'P 1'
#
loop_
_entity.id
_entity.type
_entity.pdbx_description
1 polymer ?
#
loop_
_entity_poly.entity_id
_entity_poly.type
_entity_poly.pdbx_seq_one_letter_code
_entity_poly.pdbx_strand_id
1 'polypeptide(L)'
;KEFGTFLRTKENEYFSLSTLLFMILLCGKHPYSGVNGGMVHDNIKNSKFPYPFGRMDSVSRVDFDPRNAPPGPWRKMWSHIPFCCKKSFYNCFAKNERIDGALWKKELNKYRRTLEKGADDLQSYAIIPDAYKVVSQETIDKYKNKK
;
A
#
# COMPACT_ATOMS: atom_id res chain seq x y z
N LYS A 1 -8.02 -16.04 17.55
CA LYS A 1 -9.10 -15.55 18.44
C LYS A 1 -10.42 -15.85 17.77
N GLU A 2 -11.42 -16.33 18.50
CA GLU A 2 -12.75 -16.52 17.93
C GLU A 2 -13.44 -15.16 17.76
N PHE A 3 -14.00 -14.92 16.57
CA PHE A 3 -14.74 -13.70 16.28
C PHE A 3 -16.11 -13.79 16.95
N GLY A 4 -16.27 -13.13 18.09
CA GLY A 4 -17.50 -13.16 18.90
C GLY A 4 -17.25 -13.17 20.40
N THR A 5 -16.04 -13.55 20.82
CA THR A 5 -15.66 -13.64 22.24
C THR A 5 -15.02 -12.35 22.79
N PHE A 6 -14.88 -11.31 21.97
CA PHE A 6 -14.32 -10.03 22.37
C PHE A 6 -15.04 -8.87 21.68
N LEU A 7 -15.15 -7.74 22.39
CA LEU A 7 -15.64 -6.50 21.82
C LEU A 7 -14.60 -5.91 20.87
N ARG A 8 -15.05 -5.51 19.68
CA ARG A 8 -14.19 -4.81 18.72
C ARG A 8 -13.84 -3.43 19.23
N THR A 9 -12.59 -3.04 19.01
CA THR A 9 -12.11 -1.68 19.26
C THR A 9 -12.12 -0.87 17.97
N LYS A 10 -12.00 0.46 18.07
CA LYS A 10 -11.81 1.34 16.91
C LYS A 10 -10.64 0.87 16.03
N GLU A 11 -9.56 0.41 16.65
CA GLU A 11 -8.41 -0.13 15.94
C GLU A 11 -8.81 -1.32 15.05
N ASN A 12 -9.68 -2.23 15.52
CA ASN A 12 -10.15 -3.34 14.70
C ASN A 12 -10.86 -2.85 13.44
N GLU A 13 -11.74 -1.86 13.58
CA GLU A 13 -12.45 -1.27 12.45
C GLU A 13 -11.50 -0.52 11.48
N TYR A 14 -10.49 0.18 12.00
CA TYR A 14 -9.49 0.86 11.16
C TYR A 14 -8.63 -0.11 10.35
N PHE A 15 -8.30 -1.28 10.92
CA PHE A 15 -7.60 -2.34 10.19
C PHE A 15 -8.49 -2.95 9.11
N SER A 16 -9.75 -3.25 9.42
CA SER A 16 -10.73 -3.76 8.46
C SER A 16 -10.97 -2.78 7.32
N LEU A 17 -11.11 -1.49 7.62
CA LEU A 17 -11.22 -0.43 6.61
C LEU A 17 -9.98 -0.37 5.71
N SER A 18 -8.78 -0.38 6.29
CA SER A 18 -7.53 -0.37 5.52
C SER A 18 -7.40 -1.62 4.64
N THR A 19 -7.85 -2.77 5.13
CA THR A 19 -7.85 -4.04 4.38
C THR A 19 -8.80 -3.97 3.18
N LEU A 20 -10.03 -3.46 3.39
CA LEU A 20 -11.01 -3.26 2.33
C LEU A 20 -10.48 -2.31 1.25
N LEU A 21 -9.95 -1.15 1.64
CA LEU A 21 -9.40 -0.16 0.72
C LEU A 21 -8.21 -0.72 -0.07
N PHE A 22 -7.34 -1.50 0.57
CA PHE A 22 -6.24 -2.18 -0.11
C PHE A 22 -6.77 -3.14 -1.17
N MET A 23 -7.75 -3.98 -0.83
CA MET A 23 -8.35 -4.94 -1.75
C MET A 23 -9.04 -4.25 -2.92
N ILE A 24 -9.71 -3.11 -2.71
CA ILE A 24 -10.30 -2.32 -3.80
C ILE A 24 -9.20 -1.85 -4.77
N LEU A 25 -8.12 -1.28 -4.25
CA LEU A 25 -7.03 -0.74 -5.08
C LEU A 25 -6.18 -1.82 -5.76
N LEU A 26 -6.14 -3.04 -5.20
CA LEU A 26 -5.35 -4.17 -5.71
C LEU A 26 -6.24 -5.29 -6.30
N CYS A 27 -7.44 -4.94 -6.77
CA CYS A 27 -8.38 -5.82 -7.46
C CYS A 27 -8.62 -7.15 -6.73
N GLY A 28 -8.97 -7.07 -5.45
CA GLY A 28 -9.33 -8.20 -4.60
C GLY A 28 -8.14 -8.88 -3.88
N LYS A 29 -6.89 -8.46 -4.13
CA LYS A 29 -5.74 -9.07 -3.46
C LYS A 29 -5.67 -8.66 -1.99
N HIS A 30 -5.59 -9.64 -1.12
CA HIS A 30 -5.44 -9.40 0.32
C HIS A 30 -4.01 -8.88 0.65
N PRO A 31 -3.86 -7.93 1.59
CA PRO A 31 -2.57 -7.29 1.91
C PRO A 31 -1.47 -8.27 2.34
N TYR A 32 -1.85 -9.40 2.95
CA TYR A 32 -0.91 -10.43 3.44
C TYR A 32 -0.76 -11.65 2.51
N SER A 33 -1.17 -11.57 1.24
CA SER A 33 -1.15 -12.70 0.30
C SER A 33 0.24 -13.06 -0.27
N GLY A 34 1.33 -12.99 0.50
CA GLY A 34 2.69 -13.26 0.01
C GLY A 34 2.99 -14.72 -0.37
N VAL A 35 3.98 -14.95 -1.24
CA VAL A 35 4.32 -16.28 -1.81
C VAL A 35 4.91 -17.23 -0.76
N ASN A 36 5.79 -16.73 0.10
CA ASN A 36 6.46 -17.50 1.15
C ASN A 36 5.74 -17.38 2.51
N GLY A 37 4.50 -16.89 2.50
CA GLY A 37 3.68 -16.78 3.69
C GLY A 37 3.01 -18.11 4.00
N GLY A 38 2.97 -18.48 5.28
CA GLY A 38 2.08 -19.55 5.73
C GLY A 38 0.61 -19.16 5.56
N MET A 39 -0.28 -19.69 6.39
CA MET A 39 -1.68 -19.25 6.38
C MET A 39 -1.77 -17.73 6.58
N VAL A 40 -2.75 -17.07 5.94
CA VAL A 40 -2.96 -15.61 6.00
C VAL A 40 -2.95 -15.08 7.44
N HIS A 41 -3.51 -15.85 8.37
CA HIS A 41 -3.54 -15.56 9.79
C HIS A 41 -2.13 -15.43 10.42
N ASP A 42 -1.18 -16.27 10.02
CA ASP A 42 0.19 -16.21 10.54
C ASP A 42 0.95 -15.02 9.97
N ASN A 43 0.67 -14.64 8.72
CA ASN A 43 1.24 -13.43 8.13
C ASN A 43 0.71 -12.16 8.81
N ILE A 44 -0.59 -12.13 9.17
CA ILE A 44 -1.18 -11.04 9.95
C ILE A 44 -0.52 -10.95 11.33
N LYS A 45 -0.41 -12.08 12.05
CA LYS A 45 0.23 -12.13 13.37
C LYS A 45 1.67 -11.60 13.34
N ASN A 46 2.42 -11.97 12.32
CA ASN A 46 3.82 -11.58 12.17
C ASN A 46 4.01 -10.26 11.41
N SER A 47 2.94 -9.53 11.08
CA SER A 47 2.98 -8.29 10.29
C SER A 47 3.80 -8.40 8.99
N LYS A 48 3.77 -9.58 8.35
CA LYS A 48 4.53 -9.89 7.12
C LYS A 48 3.87 -9.27 5.89
N PHE A 49 3.91 -7.94 5.78
CA PHE A 49 3.41 -7.21 4.63
C PHE A 49 4.43 -7.24 3.48
N PRO A 50 4.06 -7.74 2.27
CA PRO A 50 5.04 -8.09 1.25
C PRO A 50 5.34 -6.95 0.26
N TYR A 51 4.75 -5.76 0.41
CA TYR A 51 4.96 -4.65 -0.52
C TYR A 51 5.96 -3.62 0.04
N PRO A 52 6.92 -3.14 -0.77
CA PRO A 52 7.96 -2.25 -0.30
C PRO A 52 7.43 -0.82 -0.09
N PHE A 53 8.00 -0.12 0.88
CA PHE A 53 7.77 1.31 1.10
C PHE A 53 9.10 2.05 1.27
N GLY A 54 9.14 3.36 1.00
CA GLY A 54 10.33 4.18 1.19
C GLY A 54 11.38 4.06 0.07
N ARG A 55 12.54 4.67 0.32
CA ARG A 55 13.74 4.67 -0.55
C ARG A 55 14.52 3.35 -0.39
N MET A 56 15.46 3.08 -1.31
CA MET A 56 16.28 1.86 -1.31
C MET A 56 17.01 1.64 0.03
N ASP A 57 17.47 2.72 0.65
CA ASP A 57 18.22 2.79 1.90
C ASP A 57 17.35 2.90 3.16
N SER A 58 16.02 2.96 3.02
CA SER A 58 15.13 3.08 4.17
C SER A 58 14.99 1.75 4.92
N VAL A 59 14.79 1.81 6.24
CA VAL A 59 14.55 0.62 7.10
C VAL A 59 13.47 -0.29 6.54
N SER A 60 12.44 0.27 5.89
CA SER A 60 11.36 -0.47 5.23
C SER A 60 11.76 -1.25 3.97
N ARG A 61 13.02 -1.14 3.51
CA ARG A 61 13.57 -1.83 2.34
C ARG A 61 14.80 -2.69 2.63
N VAL A 62 15.44 -2.53 3.79
CA VAL A 62 16.64 -3.31 4.17
C VAL A 62 16.34 -4.81 4.13
N ASP A 63 15.19 -5.22 4.65
CA ASP A 63 14.75 -6.63 4.68
C ASP A 63 13.71 -6.97 3.60
N PHE A 64 13.57 -6.13 2.57
CA PHE A 64 12.58 -6.36 1.52
C PHE A 64 13.06 -7.43 0.52
N ASP A 65 12.38 -8.57 0.50
CA ASP A 65 12.54 -9.57 -0.56
C ASP A 65 11.44 -9.39 -1.64
N PRO A 66 11.79 -9.06 -2.89
CA PRO A 66 10.83 -8.91 -3.98
C PRO A 66 10.06 -10.19 -4.33
N ARG A 67 10.54 -11.36 -3.89
CA ARG A 67 9.87 -12.67 -4.04
C ARG A 67 8.73 -12.87 -3.04
N ASN A 68 8.68 -12.08 -1.97
CA ASN A 68 7.59 -12.14 -1.00
C ASN A 68 6.29 -11.59 -1.57
N ALA A 69 6.38 -10.60 -2.47
CA ALA A 69 5.22 -10.07 -3.17
C ALA A 69 4.66 -11.10 -4.16
N PRO A 70 3.33 -11.16 -4.34
CA PRO A 70 2.73 -12.18 -5.18
C PRO A 70 3.09 -11.96 -6.66
N PRO A 71 3.40 -13.03 -7.42
CA PRO A 71 3.74 -12.90 -8.84
C PRO A 71 2.54 -12.37 -9.62
N GLY A 72 2.74 -11.50 -10.60
CA GLY A 72 1.67 -10.93 -11.40
C GLY A 72 1.57 -9.40 -11.29
N PRO A 73 0.39 -8.80 -11.52
CA PRO A 73 0.27 -7.37 -11.73
C PRO A 73 0.39 -6.54 -10.45
N TRP A 74 0.24 -7.15 -9.27
CA TRP A 74 0.07 -6.43 -8.01
C TRP A 74 1.24 -5.53 -7.63
N ARG A 75 2.48 -5.92 -7.97
CA ARG A 75 3.65 -5.05 -7.76
C ARG A 75 3.62 -3.81 -8.65
N LYS A 76 3.14 -3.96 -9.89
CA LYS A 76 2.96 -2.85 -10.83
C LYS A 76 1.84 -1.94 -10.33
N MET A 77 0.66 -2.49 -10.00
CA MET A 77 -0.44 -1.76 -9.38
C MET A 77 0.02 -0.98 -8.14
N TRP A 78 0.72 -1.65 -7.21
CA TRP A 78 1.30 -1.00 -6.04
C TRP A 78 2.19 0.17 -6.44
N SER A 79 3.06 0.03 -7.45
CA SER A 79 3.95 1.11 -7.89
C SER A 79 3.22 2.39 -8.34
N HIS A 80 2.00 2.27 -8.88
CA HIS A 80 1.18 3.42 -9.29
C HIS A 80 0.40 4.08 -8.14
N ILE A 81 0.24 3.42 -6.98
CA ILE A 81 -0.39 4.03 -5.81
C ILE A 81 0.44 5.24 -5.31
N PRO A 82 -0.18 6.38 -4.96
CA PRO A 82 0.55 7.52 -4.43
C PRO A 82 1.30 7.23 -3.14
N PHE A 83 2.40 7.95 -2.94
CA PHE A 83 3.28 7.81 -1.78
C PHE A 83 2.51 7.86 -0.45
N CYS A 84 1.54 8.77 -0.32
CA CYS A 84 0.81 8.95 0.92
C CYS A 84 -0.11 7.77 1.25
N CYS A 85 -0.78 7.18 0.27
CA CYS A 85 -1.57 5.96 0.43
C CYS A 85 -0.66 4.76 0.76
N LYS A 86 0.47 4.62 0.05
CA LYS A 86 1.47 3.57 0.35
C LYS A 86 1.97 3.67 1.79
N LYS A 87 2.23 4.89 2.27
CA LYS A 87 2.66 5.15 3.65
C LYS A 87 1.61 4.65 4.64
N SER A 88 0.35 5.02 4.45
CA SER A 88 -0.75 4.61 5.33
C SER A 88 -0.94 3.08 5.33
N PHE A 89 -0.88 2.43 4.17
CA PHE A 89 -0.94 0.96 4.10
C PHE A 89 0.26 0.29 4.77
N TYR A 90 1.48 0.76 4.50
CA TYR A 90 2.68 0.21 5.11
C TYR A 90 2.64 0.37 6.64
N ASN A 91 2.29 1.55 7.13
CA ASN A 91 2.13 1.80 8.56
C ASN A 91 1.09 0.86 9.17
N CYS A 92 -0.07 0.69 8.52
CA CYS A 92 -1.13 -0.18 9.01
C CYS A 92 -0.67 -1.66 9.07
N PHE A 93 -0.10 -2.19 7.98
CA PHE A 93 0.12 -3.62 7.83
C PHE A 93 1.49 -4.11 8.32
N ALA A 94 2.51 -3.25 8.31
CA ALA A 94 3.87 -3.59 8.74
C ALA A 94 4.22 -3.05 10.14
N LYS A 95 3.64 -1.90 10.53
CA LYS A 95 3.94 -1.24 11.83
C LYS A 95 2.79 -1.26 12.82
N ASN A 96 1.63 -1.76 12.43
CA ASN A 96 0.41 -1.74 13.22
C ASN A 96 -0.05 -0.31 13.63
N GLU A 97 0.32 0.70 12.84
CA GLU A 97 -0.05 2.11 13.00
C GLU A 97 -1.21 2.45 12.04
N ARG A 98 -2.41 2.66 12.60
CA ARG A 98 -3.65 2.75 11.81
C ARG A 98 -4.19 4.18 11.79
N ILE A 99 -4.88 4.52 10.70
CA ILE A 99 -5.57 5.82 10.56
C ILE A 99 -7.07 5.60 10.41
N ASP A 100 -7.84 6.58 10.85
CA ASP A 100 -9.30 6.54 10.75
C ASP A 100 -9.80 6.80 9.32
N GLY A 101 -11.13 6.72 9.15
CA GLY A 101 -11.79 6.96 7.86
C GLY A 101 -11.66 8.40 7.36
N ALA A 102 -11.55 9.40 8.24
CA ALA A 102 -11.41 10.80 7.85
C ALA A 102 -10.03 11.06 7.21
N LEU A 103 -8.98 10.48 7.80
CA LEU A 103 -7.63 10.49 7.25
C LEU A 103 -7.54 9.69 5.95
N TRP A 104 -8.16 8.50 5.87
CA TRP A 104 -8.25 7.74 4.62
C TRP A 104 -8.93 8.54 3.50
N LYS A 105 -10.06 9.19 3.80
CA LYS A 105 -10.75 10.09 2.85
C LYS A 105 -9.83 11.20 2.36
N LYS A 106 -9.04 11.81 3.26
CA LYS A 106 -8.05 12.83 2.90
C LYS A 106 -6.98 12.27 1.95
N GLU A 107 -6.43 11.09 2.22
CA GLU A 107 -5.40 10.47 1.37
C GLU A 107 -5.93 10.06 0.00
N LEU A 108 -7.12 9.45 -0.06
CA LEU A 108 -7.76 9.08 -1.33
C LEU A 108 -8.19 10.29 -2.15
N ASN A 109 -8.62 11.39 -1.51
CA ASN A 109 -8.90 12.64 -2.22
C ASN A 109 -7.64 13.25 -2.84
N LYS A 110 -6.48 13.14 -2.18
CA LYS A 110 -5.21 13.55 -2.81
C LYS A 110 -4.91 12.68 -4.02
N TYR A 111 -5.12 11.37 -3.90
CA TYR A 111 -4.95 10.46 -5.04
C TYR A 111 -5.84 10.86 -6.22
N ARG A 112 -7.14 11.03 -5.97
CA ARG A 112 -8.10 11.48 -6.99
C ARG A 112 -7.66 12.77 -7.68
N ARG A 113 -7.26 13.78 -6.91
CA ARG A 113 -6.76 15.06 -7.43
C ARG A 113 -5.50 14.90 -8.29
N THR A 114 -4.60 13.99 -7.94
CA THR A 114 -3.42 13.69 -8.77
C THR A 114 -3.82 13.12 -10.12
N LEU A 115 -4.82 12.23 -10.16
CA LEU A 115 -5.34 11.69 -11.42
C LEU A 115 -6.04 12.77 -12.26
N GLU A 116 -6.88 13.60 -11.62
CA GLU A 116 -7.61 14.70 -12.26
C GLU A 116 -6.67 15.77 -12.87
N LYS A 117 -5.52 16.02 -12.26
CA LYS A 117 -4.55 17.03 -12.73
C LYS A 117 -3.64 16.56 -13.87
N GLY A 118 -3.65 15.28 -14.20
CA GLY A 118 -2.63 14.66 -15.05
C GLY A 118 -1.62 13.89 -14.20
N ALA A 119 -1.66 12.57 -14.27
CA ALA A 119 -0.62 11.72 -13.68
C ALA A 119 0.66 11.79 -14.54
N ASP A 120 1.82 11.71 -13.90
CA ASP A 120 3.14 11.71 -14.59
C ASP A 120 3.30 10.54 -15.58
N ASP A 121 2.48 9.49 -15.43
CA ASP A 121 2.56 8.25 -16.19
C ASP A 121 1.13 7.81 -16.55
N LEU A 122 0.89 7.62 -17.86
CA LEU A 122 -0.41 7.21 -18.42
C LEU A 122 -0.89 5.87 -17.88
N GLN A 123 0.01 4.96 -17.55
CA GLN A 123 -0.35 3.66 -16.94
C GLN A 123 -0.96 3.84 -15.55
N SER A 124 -0.83 5.02 -14.92
CA SER A 124 -1.51 5.33 -13.65
C SER A 124 -3.03 5.44 -13.78
N TYR A 125 -3.57 5.58 -15.00
CA TYR A 125 -5.02 5.56 -15.26
C TYR A 125 -5.56 4.15 -15.48
N ALA A 126 -4.70 3.17 -15.77
CA ALA A 126 -5.11 1.79 -15.95
C ALA A 126 -5.50 1.18 -14.60
N ILE A 127 -6.58 0.39 -14.59
CA ILE A 127 -6.95 -0.42 -13.41
C ILE A 127 -5.84 -1.45 -13.13
N ILE A 128 -5.30 -2.06 -14.20
CA ILE A 128 -4.20 -3.01 -14.13
C ILE A 128 -3.09 -2.55 -15.09
N PRO A 129 -2.02 -1.90 -14.59
CA PRO A 129 -0.93 -1.43 -15.41
C PRO A 129 -0.02 -2.57 -15.90
N ASP A 130 0.50 -2.42 -17.11
CA ASP A 130 1.41 -3.38 -17.74
C ASP A 130 2.88 -3.18 -17.33
N ALA A 131 3.24 -1.99 -16.86
CA ALA A 131 4.57 -1.58 -16.46
C ALA A 131 4.62 -1.05 -15.02
N TYR A 132 5.82 -0.83 -14.50
CA TYR A 132 6.02 -0.10 -13.25
C TYR A 132 5.91 1.39 -13.50
N LYS A 133 5.44 2.13 -12.49
CA LYS A 133 5.35 3.59 -12.58
C LYS A 133 6.72 4.20 -12.88
N VAL A 134 6.77 4.97 -13.95
CA VAL A 134 7.90 5.83 -14.30
C VAL A 134 7.59 7.25 -13.83
N VAL A 135 8.60 7.95 -13.32
CA VAL A 135 8.49 9.35 -12.92
C VAL A 135 9.51 10.14 -13.73
N SER A 136 9.09 11.26 -14.32
CA SER A 136 9.98 12.11 -15.12
C SER A 136 11.15 12.64 -14.28
N GLN A 137 12.28 12.85 -14.94
CA GLN A 137 13.47 13.41 -14.28
C GLN A 137 13.18 14.80 -13.70
N GLU A 138 12.40 15.62 -14.40
CA GLU A 138 11.92 16.92 -13.93
C GLU A 138 11.17 16.83 -12.59
N THR A 139 10.23 15.87 -12.48
CA THR A 139 9.51 15.64 -11.23
C THR A 139 10.47 15.19 -10.12
N ILE A 140 11.43 14.31 -10.43
CA ILE A 140 12.45 13.87 -9.46
C ILE A 140 13.25 15.07 -8.93
N ASP A 141 13.73 15.94 -9.81
CA ASP A 141 14.59 17.07 -9.46
C ASP A 141 13.83 18.13 -8.66
N LYS A 142 12.56 18.37 -9.00
CA LYS A 142 11.65 19.23 -8.22
C LYS A 142 11.53 18.82 -6.75
N TYR A 143 11.58 17.53 -6.45
CA TYR A 143 11.49 17.01 -5.08
C TYR A 143 12.85 16.79 -4.41
N LYS A 144 13.95 16.70 -5.17
CA LYS A 144 15.32 16.73 -4.61
C LYS A 144 15.66 18.10 -4.05
N ASN A 145 15.26 19.17 -4.74
CA ASN A 145 15.60 20.56 -4.39
C ASN A 145 14.69 21.19 -3.32
N LYS A 146 13.75 20.42 -2.75
CA LYS A 146 12.82 20.85 -1.69
C LYS A 146 13.17 20.30 -0.30
N LYS A 147 14.36 19.72 -0.15
CA LYS A 147 14.95 19.33 1.14
C LYS A 147 16.02 20.33 1.52
#